data_AF-A0A836AAJ1-F1
#
_entry.id   AF-A0A836AAJ1-F1
#
_cell.length_a   1.000
_cell.length_b   1.000
_cell.length_c   1.000
_cell.angle_alpha   90.00
_cell.angle_beta   90.00
_cell.angle_gamma   90.00
#
_symmetry.space_group_name_H-M   'P 1'
#
loop_
_entity.id
_entity.type
_entity.pdbx_description
1 polymer ?
#
loop_
_entity_poly.entity_id
_entity_poly.type
_entity_poly.pdbx_seq_one_letter_code
_entity_poly.pdbx_strand_id
1 'polypeptide(L)'
;MDSGATPAAVKIGIIGGTGLDDPEILEGRTEKYVDTPFGKPSDALVLGKIKNVDCFLLASSLTGLPEGFRPSMMEIIPVPEECAIFQWLSHSALKREVLIETAKKLGLRCHSKGTVITIEGPRFSSRAESIMFQTWGADVINMTTVPEVVLAKEAGICYASIAMATDYDCWKEHEEAVSVDRVLKTLKENANKAKSLLLTTIPQIGSMEWSETLHNMKTMAQFSVLLPRH
;
A
#
# COMPACT_ATOMS: atom_id res chain seq x y z
N MET A 1 11.62 33.13 -21.11
CA MET A 1 12.65 32.69 -20.16
C MET A 1 11.91 31.88 -19.13
N ASP A 2 12.04 30.55 -19.20
CA ASP A 2 11.26 29.66 -18.35
C ASP A 2 11.81 29.72 -16.91
N SER A 3 10.92 29.86 -15.94
CA SER A 3 11.33 30.04 -14.54
C SER A 3 11.78 28.70 -13.98
N GLY A 4 13.10 28.55 -13.77
CA GLY A 4 13.73 27.37 -13.20
C GLY A 4 13.38 27.14 -11.73
N ALA A 5 12.10 26.90 -11.44
CA ALA A 5 11.67 26.30 -10.20
C ALA A 5 12.23 24.88 -10.13
N THR A 6 13.07 24.61 -9.14
CA THR A 6 13.52 23.26 -8.84
C THR A 6 12.28 22.41 -8.48
N PRO A 7 12.11 21.20 -9.04
CA PRO A 7 11.01 20.32 -8.68
C PRO A 7 10.89 20.15 -7.17
N ALA A 8 9.67 20.24 -6.65
CA ALA A 8 9.44 20.17 -5.22
C ALA A 8 9.91 18.80 -4.69
N ALA A 9 10.87 18.80 -3.76
CA ALA A 9 11.51 17.57 -3.29
C ALA A 9 10.51 16.58 -2.68
N VAL A 10 10.23 15.51 -3.42
CA VAL A 10 9.26 14.48 -3.03
C VAL A 10 9.84 13.59 -1.94
N LYS A 11 9.00 13.26 -0.96
CA LYS A 11 9.28 12.28 0.09
C LYS A 11 8.24 11.17 0.01
N ILE A 12 8.69 9.91 0.06
CA ILE A 12 7.81 8.75 -0.12
C ILE A 12 7.71 7.97 1.19
N GLY A 13 6.50 7.87 1.72
CA GLY A 13 6.17 6.91 2.77
C GLY A 13 5.89 5.54 2.17
N ILE A 14 6.42 4.48 2.77
CA ILE A 14 6.17 3.09 2.44
C ILE A 14 5.63 2.43 3.71
N ILE A 15 4.37 1.99 3.66
CA ILE A 15 3.77 1.18 4.72
C ILE A 15 3.72 -0.26 4.20
N GLY A 16 4.14 -1.20 5.04
CA GLY A 16 4.07 -2.62 4.73
C GLY A 16 4.44 -3.46 5.94
N GLY A 17 4.27 -4.77 5.84
CA GLY A 17 4.69 -5.72 6.86
C GLY A 17 5.43 -6.88 6.22
N THR A 18 5.17 -8.09 6.71
CA THR A 18 6.01 -9.28 6.49
C THR A 18 6.36 -9.49 5.02
N GLY A 19 7.63 -9.23 4.66
CA GLY A 19 8.12 -9.23 3.28
C GLY A 19 8.82 -7.94 2.82
N LEU A 20 8.60 -6.80 3.48
CA LEU A 20 9.45 -5.59 3.33
C LEU A 20 10.50 -5.43 4.42
N ASP A 21 10.65 -6.42 5.30
CA ASP A 21 11.59 -6.40 6.43
C ASP A 21 13.08 -6.46 6.00
N ASP A 22 13.32 -6.50 4.69
CA ASP A 22 14.62 -6.52 4.04
C ASP A 22 15.39 -5.21 4.32
N PRO A 23 16.49 -5.26 5.12
CA PRO A 23 17.25 -4.07 5.48
C PRO A 23 17.91 -3.38 4.28
N GLU A 24 18.06 -4.06 3.15
CA GLU A 24 18.72 -3.57 1.93
C GLU A 24 17.80 -2.72 1.04
N ILE A 25 16.51 -2.56 1.37
CA ILE A 25 15.60 -1.74 0.56
C ILE A 25 15.90 -0.24 0.66
N LEU A 26 16.53 0.23 1.75
CA LEU A 26 16.88 1.64 1.97
C LEU A 26 18.40 1.84 2.17
N GLU A 27 18.99 2.70 1.35
CA GLU A 27 20.35 3.21 1.55
C GLU A 27 20.38 4.23 2.70
N GLY A 28 21.45 4.22 3.50
CA GLY A 28 21.64 5.21 4.58
C GLY A 28 20.64 5.10 5.75
N ARG A 29 20.17 3.87 6.04
CA ARG A 29 19.15 3.58 7.06
C ARG A 29 19.42 4.27 8.41
N THR A 30 18.42 5.00 8.90
CA THR A 30 18.38 5.60 10.25
C THR A 30 17.01 5.34 10.88
N GLU A 31 16.97 4.82 12.10
CA GLU A 31 15.72 4.60 12.82
C GLU A 31 15.33 5.81 13.67
N LYS A 32 14.04 6.12 13.71
CA LYS A 32 13.48 7.20 14.51
C LYS A 32 12.14 6.81 15.11
N TYR A 33 12.12 6.67 16.43
CA TYR A 33 10.89 6.65 17.21
C TYR A 33 10.30 8.06 17.25
N VAL A 34 8.97 8.15 17.08
CA VAL A 34 8.22 9.41 17.15
C VAL A 34 6.93 9.20 17.92
N ASP A 35 6.47 10.24 18.62
CA ASP A 35 5.14 10.30 19.20
C ASP A 35 4.25 11.20 18.34
N THR A 36 2.95 10.92 18.27
CA THR A 36 1.96 11.75 17.58
C THR A 36 0.82 12.15 18.53
N PRO A 37 0.00 13.17 18.19
CA PRO A 37 -1.20 13.49 18.96
C PRO A 37 -2.21 12.33 19.09
N PHE A 38 -2.11 11.31 18.23
CA PHE A 38 -2.96 10.11 18.20
C PHE A 38 -2.30 8.90 18.88
N GLY A 39 -1.14 9.08 19.52
CA GLY A 39 -0.35 8.01 20.13
C GLY A 39 0.93 7.67 19.34
N LYS A 40 1.52 6.53 19.66
CA LYS A 40 2.72 6.02 18.98
C LYS A 40 2.36 5.33 17.67
N PRO A 41 3.16 5.47 16.59
CA PRO A 41 3.08 4.60 15.43
C PRO A 41 3.34 3.14 15.80
N SER A 42 3.01 2.27 14.86
CA SER A 42 3.24 0.83 14.89
C SER A 42 4.64 0.39 15.33
N ASP A 43 5.68 1.08 14.83
CA ASP A 43 7.08 0.82 15.14
C ASP A 43 7.91 2.10 14.86
N ALA A 44 9.24 2.01 14.97
CA ALA A 44 10.16 3.04 14.50
C ALA A 44 9.92 3.38 13.02
N LEU A 45 9.98 4.67 12.69
CA LEU A 45 10.13 5.11 11.30
C LEU A 45 11.56 4.83 10.86
N VAL A 46 11.72 4.07 9.77
CA VAL A 46 13.00 3.77 9.16
C VAL A 46 13.22 4.75 8.01
N LEU A 47 14.08 5.75 8.23
CA LEU A 47 14.45 6.73 7.21
C LEU A 47 15.59 6.19 6.34
N GLY A 48 15.60 6.53 5.07
CA GLY A 48 16.71 6.26 4.17
C GLY A 48 16.42 6.78 2.76
N LYS A 49 17.10 6.21 1.76
CA LYS A 49 16.92 6.58 0.35
C LYS A 49 16.75 5.37 -0.55
N ILE A 50 16.01 5.57 -1.63
CA ILE A 50 16.02 4.67 -2.79
C ILE A 50 16.57 5.49 -3.96
N LYS A 51 17.83 5.22 -4.34
CA LYS A 51 18.63 6.09 -5.21
C LYS A 51 18.67 7.51 -4.63
N ASN A 52 18.13 8.50 -5.35
CA ASN A 52 18.13 9.91 -4.93
C ASN A 52 16.85 10.35 -4.18
N VAL A 53 15.89 9.44 -3.92
CA VAL A 53 14.59 9.78 -3.34
C VAL A 53 14.56 9.48 -1.84
N ASP A 54 14.24 10.50 -1.03
CA ASP A 54 14.03 10.37 0.42
C ASP A 54 12.82 9.47 0.72
N CYS A 55 13.04 8.38 1.45
CA CYS A 55 12.04 7.37 1.75
C CYS A 55 11.91 7.14 3.27
N PHE A 56 10.71 6.78 3.69
CA PHE A 56 10.34 6.48 5.08
C PHE A 56 9.56 5.17 5.09
N LEU A 57 10.11 4.13 5.70
CA LEU A 57 9.43 2.85 5.87
C LEU A 57 8.85 2.75 7.28
N LEU A 58 7.58 2.37 7.38
CA LEU A 58 6.90 2.03 8.63
C LEU A 58 6.41 0.58 8.53
N ALA A 59 6.85 -0.26 9.47
CA ALA A 59 6.30 -1.60 9.62
C ALA A 59 4.86 -1.50 10.16
N SER A 60 3.91 -2.14 9.48
CA SER A 60 2.53 -2.28 9.97
C SER A 60 2.51 -3.26 11.14
N SER A 61 2.21 -2.76 12.35
CA SER A 61 2.34 -3.55 13.58
C SER A 61 1.15 -4.49 13.77
N LEU A 62 1.37 -5.75 13.45
CA LEU A 62 0.76 -6.87 14.18
C LEU A 62 1.79 -7.51 15.15
N THR A 63 2.90 -6.80 15.41
CA THR A 63 4.06 -7.19 16.23
C THR A 63 3.75 -7.37 17.73
N GLY A 64 2.55 -7.01 18.18
CA GLY A 64 2.08 -7.23 19.55
C GLY A 64 1.24 -8.50 19.76
N LEU A 65 0.94 -9.27 18.71
CA LEU A 65 0.17 -10.52 18.80
C LEU A 65 1.09 -11.75 18.99
N PRO A 66 0.66 -12.76 19.77
CA PRO A 66 1.46 -13.95 20.03
C PRO A 66 1.78 -14.74 18.74
N GLU A 67 2.90 -15.47 18.75
CA GLU A 67 3.31 -16.29 17.62
C GLU A 67 2.20 -17.29 17.23
N GLY A 68 1.74 -17.19 15.97
CA GLY A 68 0.57 -17.89 15.45
C GLY A 68 -0.57 -16.97 15.01
N PHE A 69 -0.69 -15.77 15.59
CA PHE A 69 -1.70 -14.77 15.21
C PHE A 69 -1.11 -13.63 14.36
N ARG A 70 -0.46 -14.01 13.25
CA ARG A 70 0.07 -13.06 12.27
C ARG A 70 -0.85 -13.01 11.04
N PRO A 71 -1.78 -12.05 10.92
CA PRO A 71 -2.25 -11.58 9.63
C PRO A 71 -1.05 -11.06 8.83
N SER A 72 -0.47 -11.98 8.09
CA SER A 72 0.57 -11.79 7.09
C SER A 72 0.14 -10.70 6.10
N MET A 73 0.65 -9.51 6.31
CA MET A 73 0.30 -8.36 5.49
C MET A 73 1.49 -7.42 5.30
N MET A 74 2.12 -7.59 4.15
CA MET A 74 2.46 -6.45 3.31
C MET A 74 1.21 -6.13 2.48
N GLU A 75 0.94 -4.87 2.09
CA GLU A 75 -0.12 -4.63 1.10
C GLU A 75 0.34 -5.23 -0.23
N ILE A 76 -0.12 -6.46 -0.43
CA ILE A 76 -0.03 -7.26 -1.63
C ILE A 76 -1.24 -8.27 -1.60
N ILE A 77 -2.02 -8.50 -2.70
CA ILE A 77 -3.20 -9.42 -2.88
C ILE A 77 -3.41 -9.81 -4.38
N PRO A 78 -3.69 -11.07 -4.82
CA PRO A 78 -3.54 -11.47 -6.25
C PRO A 78 -4.65 -12.36 -6.85
N VAL A 79 -4.25 -13.04 -7.94
CA VAL A 79 -4.58 -14.42 -8.38
C VAL A 79 -3.22 -15.13 -8.64
N PRO A 80 -3.05 -16.48 -8.54
CA PRO A 80 -1.80 -17.15 -8.93
C PRO A 80 -1.21 -16.57 -10.20
N GLU A 81 0.04 -16.12 -10.07
CA GLU A 81 0.86 -15.43 -11.06
C GLU A 81 0.65 -13.89 -11.23
N GLU A 82 -0.39 -13.22 -10.69
CA GLU A 82 -0.83 -11.87 -11.14
C GLU A 82 -0.97 -10.77 -10.04
N CYS A 83 -0.44 -9.55 -10.31
CA CYS A 83 -0.41 -8.40 -9.38
C CYS A 83 -1.51 -7.34 -9.67
N ALA A 84 -2.57 -7.23 -8.88
CA ALA A 84 -3.59 -6.19 -9.11
C ALA A 84 -3.22 -4.80 -8.53
N ILE A 85 -3.64 -3.72 -9.21
CA ILE A 85 -3.46 -2.32 -8.79
C ILE A 85 -4.84 -1.66 -8.65
N PHE A 86 -5.20 -1.26 -7.43
CA PHE A 86 -6.60 -1.00 -7.06
C PHE A 86 -7.07 0.42 -7.34
N GLN A 87 -8.40 0.59 -7.41
CA GLN A 87 -9.06 1.86 -7.65
C GLN A 87 -10.07 2.17 -6.54
N TRP A 88 -9.80 3.23 -5.79
CA TRP A 88 -10.81 4.01 -5.08
C TRP A 88 -10.62 5.51 -5.41
N LEU A 89 -11.70 6.29 -5.29
CA LEU A 89 -11.85 7.65 -5.84
C LEU A 89 -10.90 8.69 -5.19
N SER A 90 -9.63 8.72 -5.61
CA SER A 90 -8.65 9.72 -5.12
C SER A 90 -7.69 10.19 -6.21
N HIS A 91 -8.22 10.92 -7.20
CA HIS A 91 -7.60 12.02 -7.98
C HIS A 91 -6.10 11.95 -8.38
N SER A 92 -5.52 10.76 -8.55
CA SER A 92 -4.11 10.60 -8.91
C SER A 92 -3.90 9.39 -9.80
N ALA A 93 -4.55 9.43 -10.97
CA ALA A 93 -4.38 8.44 -12.04
C ALA A 93 -2.89 8.23 -12.37
N LEU A 94 -2.13 9.33 -12.43
CA LEU A 94 -0.68 9.39 -12.63
C LEU A 94 0.12 8.36 -11.81
N LYS A 95 -0.20 8.13 -10.53
CA LYS A 95 0.56 7.15 -9.71
C LYS A 95 0.32 5.72 -10.13
N ARG A 96 -0.95 5.38 -10.39
CA ARG A 96 -1.34 4.04 -10.82
C ARG A 96 -0.77 3.75 -12.20
N GLU A 97 -0.75 4.73 -13.09
CA GLU A 97 -0.10 4.62 -14.41
C GLU A 97 1.38 4.25 -14.28
N VAL A 98 2.17 4.97 -13.46
CA VAL A 98 3.59 4.63 -13.25
C VAL A 98 3.77 3.23 -12.65
N LEU A 99 2.93 2.82 -11.69
CA LEU A 99 2.97 1.45 -11.12
C LEU A 99 2.62 0.38 -12.17
N ILE A 100 1.55 0.58 -12.96
CA ILE A 100 1.11 -0.34 -14.02
C ILE A 100 2.17 -0.45 -15.11
N GLU A 101 2.73 0.67 -15.57
CA GLU A 101 3.81 0.68 -16.55
C GLU A 101 5.06 0.00 -16.02
N THR A 102 5.43 0.23 -14.77
CA THR A 102 6.62 -0.37 -14.18
C THR A 102 6.45 -1.87 -14.00
N ALA A 103 5.27 -2.34 -13.57
CA ALA A 103 4.96 -3.76 -13.52
C ALA A 103 5.08 -4.42 -14.91
N LYS A 104 4.50 -3.79 -15.96
CA LYS A 104 4.65 -4.24 -17.36
C LYS A 104 6.11 -4.27 -17.82
N LYS A 105 6.90 -3.22 -17.55
CA LYS A 105 8.33 -3.13 -17.89
C LYS A 105 9.16 -4.23 -17.21
N LEU A 106 8.77 -4.63 -15.99
CA LEU A 106 9.39 -5.72 -15.22
C LEU A 106 8.88 -7.12 -15.61
N GLY A 107 7.96 -7.24 -16.57
CA GLY A 107 7.34 -8.53 -16.93
C GLY A 107 6.47 -9.13 -15.82
N LEU A 108 6.12 -8.36 -14.79
CA LEU A 108 5.18 -8.76 -13.77
C LEU A 108 3.78 -8.75 -14.38
N ARG A 109 3.07 -9.88 -14.36
CA ARG A 109 1.64 -9.88 -14.68
C ARG A 109 0.95 -8.92 -13.72
N CYS A 110 0.05 -8.08 -14.24
CA CYS A 110 -0.66 -7.13 -13.40
C CYS A 110 -2.07 -6.78 -13.91
N HIS A 111 -3.02 -6.63 -12.99
CA HIS A 111 -4.33 -6.05 -13.29
C HIS A 111 -4.28 -4.53 -13.08
N SER A 112 -4.81 -3.77 -14.03
CA SER A 112 -4.76 -2.30 -13.99
C SER A 112 -5.80 -1.65 -13.06
N LYS A 113 -6.76 -2.42 -12.55
CA LYS A 113 -7.84 -1.98 -11.67
C LYS A 113 -8.27 -3.12 -10.75
N GLY A 114 -8.99 -2.77 -9.70
CA GLY A 114 -9.79 -3.67 -8.88
C GLY A 114 -10.43 -2.93 -7.70
N THR A 115 -11.36 -3.60 -7.01
CA THR A 115 -12.08 -3.13 -5.83
C THR A 115 -11.69 -3.97 -4.61
N VAL A 116 -11.17 -3.31 -3.56
CA VAL A 116 -10.85 -3.94 -2.26
C VAL A 116 -12.08 -3.92 -1.36
N ILE A 117 -12.41 -5.06 -0.74
CA ILE A 117 -13.23 -5.14 0.47
C ILE A 117 -12.29 -5.25 1.67
N THR A 118 -12.41 -4.32 2.62
CA THR A 118 -11.71 -4.41 3.91
C THR A 118 -12.68 -4.92 4.97
N ILE A 119 -12.40 -6.09 5.54
CA ILE A 119 -13.13 -6.67 6.68
C ILE A 119 -12.41 -6.38 8.00
N GLU A 120 -13.14 -6.39 9.11
CA GLU A 120 -12.59 -6.15 10.45
C GLU A 120 -11.53 -7.18 10.88
N GLY A 121 -11.69 -8.45 10.46
CA GLY A 121 -10.85 -9.54 10.95
C GLY A 121 -11.10 -9.86 12.44
N PRO A 122 -10.12 -10.47 13.15
CA PRO A 122 -8.93 -11.12 12.62
C PRO A 122 -9.24 -12.50 11.99
N ARG A 123 -10.50 -12.96 12.05
CA ARG A 123 -10.94 -14.15 11.32
C ARG A 123 -10.95 -13.91 9.81
N PHE A 124 -10.75 -14.97 9.04
CA PHE A 124 -11.11 -14.98 7.62
C PHE A 124 -12.64 -14.99 7.42
N SER A 125 -13.05 -14.77 6.18
CA SER A 125 -14.46 -14.83 5.79
C SER A 125 -15.00 -16.26 5.84
N SER A 126 -16.30 -16.37 6.07
CA SER A 126 -17.07 -17.56 5.73
C SER A 126 -17.32 -17.62 4.22
N ARG A 127 -17.57 -18.82 3.67
CA ARG A 127 -17.88 -18.98 2.24
C ARG A 127 -19.09 -18.14 1.80
N ALA A 128 -20.08 -17.95 2.69
CA ALA A 128 -21.25 -17.11 2.42
C ALA A 128 -20.87 -15.63 2.25
N GLU A 129 -19.98 -15.10 3.10
CA GLU A 129 -19.43 -13.74 2.96
C GLU A 129 -18.58 -13.62 1.69
N SER A 130 -17.72 -14.60 1.42
CA SER A 130 -16.85 -14.64 0.22
C SER A 130 -17.65 -14.61 -1.11
N ILE A 131 -18.75 -15.35 -1.16
CA ILE A 131 -19.69 -15.33 -2.30
C ILE A 131 -20.44 -13.99 -2.35
N MET A 132 -20.91 -13.48 -1.21
CA MET A 132 -21.60 -12.19 -1.14
C MET A 132 -20.73 -11.04 -1.67
N PHE A 133 -19.46 -10.96 -1.27
CA PHE A 133 -18.54 -9.93 -1.75
C PHE A 133 -18.31 -9.99 -3.27
N GLN A 134 -18.25 -11.18 -3.87
CA GLN A 134 -18.20 -11.32 -5.33
C GLN A 134 -19.48 -10.79 -6.00
N THR A 135 -20.67 -11.00 -5.42
CA THR A 135 -21.91 -10.41 -5.96
C THR A 135 -21.94 -8.88 -5.88
N TRP A 136 -21.14 -8.27 -5.01
CA TRP A 136 -20.95 -6.81 -4.93
C TRP A 136 -19.93 -6.29 -5.96
N GLY A 137 -19.24 -7.18 -6.70
CA GLY A 137 -18.17 -6.81 -7.61
C GLY A 137 -16.84 -6.52 -6.92
N ALA A 138 -16.60 -7.10 -5.75
CA ALA A 138 -15.29 -7.08 -5.11
C ALA A 138 -14.30 -7.96 -5.88
N ASP A 139 -13.09 -7.46 -6.12
CA ASP A 139 -12.02 -8.21 -6.78
C ASP A 139 -11.06 -8.85 -5.74
N VAL A 140 -10.87 -8.22 -4.57
CA VAL A 140 -9.99 -8.71 -3.49
C VAL A 140 -10.52 -8.35 -2.10
N ILE A 141 -9.95 -9.01 -1.08
CA ILE A 141 -10.29 -8.83 0.34
C ILE A 141 -9.03 -8.64 1.20
N ASN A 142 -9.08 -7.73 2.19
CA ASN A 142 -8.04 -7.56 3.21
C ASN A 142 -8.61 -7.00 4.54
N MET A 143 -7.73 -6.48 5.42
CA MET A 143 -8.08 -6.01 6.78
C MET A 143 -7.53 -4.61 7.15
N THR A 144 -7.04 -3.80 6.20
CA THR A 144 -6.32 -2.53 6.53
C THR A 144 -6.47 -1.36 5.57
N THR A 145 -6.77 -1.55 4.28
CA THR A 145 -6.85 -0.42 3.32
C THR A 145 -7.79 0.67 3.84
N VAL A 146 -8.88 0.26 4.51
CA VAL A 146 -9.67 1.12 5.40
C VAL A 146 -9.23 0.89 6.85
N PRO A 147 -8.92 1.93 7.65
CA PRO A 147 -9.07 3.36 7.36
C PRO A 147 -7.82 4.03 6.73
N GLU A 148 -6.75 3.31 6.41
CA GLU A 148 -5.47 3.90 5.97
C GLU A 148 -5.61 4.88 4.79
N VAL A 149 -6.34 4.48 3.74
CA VAL A 149 -6.59 5.33 2.55
C VAL A 149 -7.37 6.61 2.89
N VAL A 150 -8.24 6.56 3.90
CA VAL A 150 -9.08 7.68 4.34
C VAL A 150 -8.22 8.68 5.12
N LEU A 151 -7.43 8.20 6.08
CA LEU A 151 -6.54 9.04 6.87
C LEU A 151 -5.45 9.69 6.01
N ALA A 152 -4.89 8.94 5.04
CA ALA A 152 -3.98 9.51 4.05
C ALA A 152 -4.65 10.61 3.21
N LYS A 153 -5.94 10.45 2.87
CA LYS A 153 -6.70 11.46 2.13
C LYS A 153 -6.95 12.73 2.94
N GLU A 154 -7.34 12.59 4.21
CA GLU A 154 -7.54 13.71 5.14
C GLU A 154 -6.23 14.46 5.43
N ALA A 155 -5.10 13.76 5.49
CA ALA A 155 -3.78 14.37 5.63
C ALA A 155 -3.29 15.09 4.35
N GLY A 156 -4.06 15.08 3.26
CA GLY A 156 -3.64 15.59 1.95
C GLY A 156 -2.52 14.76 1.30
N ILE A 157 -2.29 13.54 1.78
CA ILE A 157 -1.20 12.67 1.33
C ILE A 157 -1.57 11.94 0.05
N CYS A 158 -0.58 11.85 -0.81
CA CYS A 158 -0.64 11.26 -2.13
C CYS A 158 -0.57 9.72 -2.06
N TYR A 159 -1.64 9.07 -1.59
CA TYR A 159 -1.71 7.60 -1.42
C TYR A 159 -1.76 6.80 -2.73
N ALA A 160 -1.26 5.55 -2.70
CA ALA A 160 -1.45 4.49 -3.68
C ALA A 160 -1.16 3.12 -3.01
N SER A 161 -1.88 2.07 -3.42
CA SER A 161 -1.78 0.69 -2.91
C SER A 161 -1.26 -0.27 -4.00
N ILE A 162 -0.54 -1.31 -3.59
CA ILE A 162 -0.04 -2.40 -4.45
C ILE A 162 -0.68 -3.72 -3.99
N ALA A 163 -0.98 -4.66 -4.91
CA ALA A 163 -1.52 -5.97 -4.56
C ALA A 163 -0.84 -7.17 -5.33
N MET A 164 -0.01 -8.06 -4.72
CA MET A 164 0.16 -9.48 -5.16
C MET A 164 0.54 -10.51 -4.03
N ALA A 165 -0.42 -11.27 -3.49
CA ALA A 165 -0.19 -12.20 -2.36
C ALA A 165 -0.59 -13.66 -2.61
N THR A 166 -1.72 -14.19 -2.10
CA THR A 166 -1.61 -15.45 -1.34
C THR A 166 -2.61 -16.58 -1.50
N ASP A 167 -3.88 -16.29 -1.74
CA ASP A 167 -4.99 -17.23 -1.61
C ASP A 167 -6.22 -16.72 -2.37
N TYR A 168 -7.27 -17.54 -2.41
CA TYR A 168 -8.58 -17.19 -2.98
C TYR A 168 -9.67 -17.16 -1.89
N ASP A 169 -9.32 -16.74 -0.67
CA ASP A 169 -10.19 -16.78 0.51
C ASP A 169 -10.81 -18.18 0.71
N CYS A 170 -12.12 -18.35 0.50
CA CYS A 170 -12.82 -19.62 0.70
C CYS A 170 -13.99 -19.89 -0.28
N TRP A 171 -14.11 -19.10 -1.35
CA TRP A 171 -15.21 -19.23 -2.34
C TRP A 171 -15.05 -20.42 -3.28
N LYS A 172 -13.82 -20.84 -3.60
CA LYS A 172 -13.56 -22.01 -4.43
C LYS A 172 -13.82 -23.29 -3.64
N GLU A 173 -14.61 -24.20 -4.20
CA GLU A 173 -14.91 -25.48 -3.55
C GLU A 173 -13.84 -26.57 -3.78
N HIS A 174 -13.02 -26.41 -4.82
CA HIS A 174 -11.99 -27.38 -5.22
C HIS A 174 -10.55 -26.89 -5.01
N GLU A 175 -10.38 -25.74 -4.37
CA GLU A 175 -9.07 -25.29 -3.86
C GLU A 175 -9.13 -25.24 -2.33
N GLU A 176 -7.97 -25.43 -1.69
CA GLU A 176 -7.86 -25.27 -0.24
C GLU A 176 -8.25 -23.85 0.18
N ALA A 177 -8.90 -23.73 1.34
CA ALA A 177 -9.21 -22.43 1.93
C ALA A 177 -7.96 -21.72 2.47
N VAL A 178 -8.06 -20.40 2.65
CA VAL A 178 -7.01 -19.56 3.24
C VAL A 178 -6.58 -20.04 4.64
N SER A 179 -5.27 -20.01 4.90
CA SER A 179 -4.67 -20.27 6.22
C SER A 179 -3.38 -19.47 6.38
N VAL A 180 -3.03 -19.10 7.61
CA VAL A 180 -1.86 -18.24 7.91
C VAL A 180 -0.58 -18.75 7.26
N ASP A 181 -0.32 -20.07 7.29
CA ASP A 181 0.87 -20.67 6.70
C ASP A 181 0.93 -20.51 5.18
N ARG A 182 -0.21 -20.63 4.48
CA ARG A 182 -0.29 -20.40 3.03
C ARG A 182 -0.05 -18.94 2.71
N VAL A 183 -0.62 -18.03 3.50
CA VAL A 183 -0.45 -16.59 3.28
C VAL A 183 1.02 -16.17 3.53
N LEU A 184 1.66 -16.66 4.59
CA LEU A 184 3.10 -16.43 4.82
C LEU A 184 4.00 -17.04 3.73
N LYS A 185 3.70 -18.26 3.27
CA LYS A 185 4.48 -18.93 2.21
C LYS A 185 4.45 -18.14 0.91
N THR A 186 3.26 -17.80 0.42
CA THR A 186 3.11 -17.16 -0.89
C THR A 186 3.59 -15.70 -0.84
N LEU A 187 3.49 -15.00 0.30
CA LEU A 187 4.18 -13.70 0.49
C LEU A 187 5.70 -13.85 0.34
N LYS A 188 6.31 -14.83 1.01
CA LYS A 188 7.77 -15.05 0.93
C LYS A 188 8.25 -15.37 -0.49
N GLU A 189 7.47 -16.11 -1.26
CA GLU A 189 7.76 -16.42 -2.67
C GLU A 189 7.63 -15.18 -3.59
N ASN A 190 6.73 -14.24 -3.28
CA ASN A 190 6.42 -13.10 -4.14
C ASN A 190 7.01 -11.75 -3.69
N ALA A 191 7.49 -11.60 -2.45
CA ALA A 191 8.01 -10.34 -1.89
C ALA A 191 9.05 -9.66 -2.79
N ASN A 192 9.93 -10.43 -3.43
CA ASN A 192 10.92 -9.95 -4.39
C ASN A 192 10.31 -9.18 -5.59
N LYS A 193 9.10 -9.55 -6.04
CA LYS A 193 8.37 -8.84 -7.11
C LYS A 193 7.97 -7.43 -6.65
N ALA A 194 7.45 -7.32 -5.42
CA ALA A 194 7.06 -6.03 -4.85
C ALA A 194 8.28 -5.16 -4.49
N LYS A 195 9.36 -5.72 -3.94
CA LYS A 195 10.65 -5.03 -3.75
C LYS A 195 11.16 -4.47 -5.10
N SER A 196 11.16 -5.27 -6.15
CA SER A 196 11.60 -4.86 -7.50
C SER A 196 10.71 -3.75 -8.09
N LEU A 197 9.39 -3.85 -7.90
CA LEU A 197 8.43 -2.83 -8.34
C LEU A 197 8.67 -1.49 -7.62
N LEU A 198 8.84 -1.49 -6.29
CA LEU A 198 9.13 -0.30 -5.49
C LEU A 198 10.46 0.35 -5.89
N LEU A 199 11.55 -0.42 -5.95
CA LEU A 199 12.89 0.06 -6.32
C LEU A 199 12.96 0.65 -7.74
N THR A 200 12.05 0.25 -8.62
CA THR A 200 11.95 0.76 -10.00
C THR A 200 10.96 1.93 -10.12
N THR A 201 9.86 1.91 -9.36
CA THR A 201 8.81 2.95 -9.38
C THR A 201 9.22 4.22 -8.64
N ILE A 202 9.82 4.09 -7.46
CA ILE A 202 10.16 5.23 -6.58
C ILE A 202 11.08 6.25 -7.27
N PRO A 203 12.15 5.85 -7.99
CA PRO A 203 12.96 6.79 -8.75
C PRO A 203 12.22 7.49 -9.89
N GLN A 204 11.24 6.83 -10.53
CA GLN A 204 10.40 7.46 -11.55
C GLN A 204 9.51 8.53 -10.89
N ILE A 205 8.83 8.21 -9.79
CA ILE A 205 8.03 9.16 -9.00
C ILE A 205 8.87 10.37 -8.58
N GLY A 206 10.08 10.16 -8.05
CA GLY A 206 10.97 11.25 -7.63
C GLY A 206 11.52 12.12 -8.77
N SER A 207 11.33 11.73 -10.03
CA SER A 207 11.71 12.51 -11.22
C SER A 207 10.54 13.27 -11.88
N MET A 208 9.31 13.06 -11.40
CA MET A 208 8.11 13.73 -11.90
C MET A 208 7.82 15.02 -11.13
N GLU A 209 7.05 15.92 -11.75
CA GLU A 209 6.61 17.16 -11.11
C GLU A 209 5.28 16.94 -10.35
N TRP A 210 5.24 17.35 -9.08
CA TRP A 210 4.12 17.05 -8.17
C TRP A 210 3.44 18.29 -7.57
N SER A 211 3.95 19.50 -7.81
CA SER A 211 3.45 20.74 -7.17
C SER A 211 1.94 20.92 -7.31
N GLU A 212 1.39 20.81 -8.52
CA GLU A 212 -0.05 20.94 -8.78
C GLU A 212 -0.86 19.82 -8.09
N THR A 213 -0.41 18.56 -8.20
CA THR A 213 -1.11 17.41 -7.60
C THR A 213 -1.16 17.54 -6.06
N LEU A 214 -0.05 17.92 -5.44
CA LEU A 214 0.03 18.13 -3.99
C LEU A 214 -0.76 19.36 -3.54
N HIS A 215 -0.76 20.43 -4.34
CA HIS A 215 -1.62 21.60 -4.10
C HIS A 215 -3.10 21.20 -4.10
N ASN A 216 -3.56 20.50 -5.14
CA ASN A 216 -4.96 20.07 -5.27
C ASN A 216 -5.38 19.13 -4.12
N MET A 217 -4.51 18.22 -3.69
CA MET A 217 -4.74 17.34 -2.54
C MET A 217 -4.86 18.11 -1.22
N LYS A 218 -3.95 19.06 -0.97
CA LYS A 218 -3.99 19.93 0.22
C LYS A 218 -5.25 20.79 0.25
N THR A 219 -5.57 21.43 -0.87
CA THR A 219 -6.76 22.29 -1.03
C THR A 219 -8.06 21.50 -0.79
N MET A 220 -8.14 20.26 -1.29
CA MET A 220 -9.27 19.36 -1.04
C MET A 220 -9.43 18.99 0.44
N ALA A 221 -8.33 18.63 1.11
CA ALA A 221 -8.34 18.32 2.53
C ALA A 221 -8.78 19.55 3.37
N GLN A 222 -8.25 20.73 3.07
CA GLN A 222 -8.59 21.98 3.76
C GLN A 222 -10.07 22.36 3.62
N PHE A 223 -10.64 22.28 2.42
CA PHE A 223 -12.06 22.60 2.21
C PHE A 223 -13.04 21.53 2.69
N SER A 224 -12.56 20.36 3.12
CA SER A 224 -13.38 19.30 3.72
C SER A 224 -13.66 19.55 5.21
N VAL A 225 -12.99 20.50 5.85
CA VAL A 225 -13.13 20.79 7.29
C VAL A 225 -14.08 21.97 7.52
N LEU A 226 -15.21 21.69 8.18
CA LEU A 226 -16.18 22.71 8.62
C LEU A 226 -15.78 23.25 10.00
N LEU A 227 -15.30 24.49 10.04
CA LEU A 227 -15.05 25.21 11.30
C LEU A 227 -16.29 26.01 11.74
N PRO A 228 -16.52 26.19 13.06
CA PRO A 228 -17.55 27.10 13.56
C PRO A 228 -17.36 28.52 13.00
N ARG A 229 -18.46 29.18 12.64
CA ARG A 229 -18.44 30.63 12.39
C ARG A 229 -18.42 31.34 13.75
N HIS A 230 -17.41 32.17 13.96
CA HIS A 230 -17.37 33.16 15.04
C HIS A 230 -18.31 34.34 14.72
#